data_AF-A0A2V8HBW6-F1
#
_entry.id   AF-A0A2V8HBW6-F1
#
_cell.length_a   1.000
_cell.length_b   1.000
_cell.length_c   1.000
_cell.angle_alpha   90.00
_cell.angle_beta   90.00
_cell.angle_gamma   90.00
#
_symmetry.space_group_name_H-M   'P 1'
#
loop_
_entity.id
_entity.type
_entity.pdbx_description
1 polymer ?
#
loop_
_entity_poly.entity_id
_entity_poly.type
_entity_poly.pdbx_seq_one_letter_code
_entity_poly.pdbx_strand_id
1 'polypeptide(L)' 'PGASLIHSVGIAAHVPAIAGIEANARQYVPAANAPWESRFPGIFHVRDGYVRTAEIGGPGLGIPEEIAK' A
#
# COMPACT_ATOMS: atom_id res chain seq x y z
N PRO A 1 -1.00 -10.22 1.84
CA PRO A 1 -2.07 -9.28 2.24
C PRO A 1 -1.83 -7.93 1.56
N GLY A 2 -1.38 -7.95 0.29
CA GLY A 2 -0.90 -6.75 -0.41
C GLY A 2 -2.00 -5.71 -0.61
N ALA A 3 -3.18 -6.14 -1.08
CA ALA A 3 -4.34 -5.26 -1.25
C ALA A 3 -4.73 -4.55 0.05
N SER A 4 -4.77 -5.28 1.18
CA SER A 4 -5.08 -4.71 2.49
C SER A 4 -4.06 -3.65 2.90
N LEU A 5 -2.76 -3.89 2.68
CA LEU A 5 -1.71 -2.93 2.99
C LEU A 5 -1.88 -1.64 2.19
N ILE A 6 -2.13 -1.73 0.88
CA ILE A 6 -2.35 -0.57 0.02
C ILE A 6 -3.55 0.24 0.51
N HIS A 7 -4.64 -0.43 0.90
CA HIS A 7 -5.82 0.22 1.46
C HIS A 7 -5.48 0.99 2.74
N SER A 8 -4.77 0.38 3.69
CA SER A 8 -4.34 1.04 4.93
C SER A 8 -3.46 2.26 4.66
N VAL A 9 -2.51 2.15 3.72
CA VAL A 9 -1.66 3.28 3.31
C VAL A 9 -2.48 4.38 2.65
N GLY A 10 -3.42 4.03 1.77
CA GLY A 10 -4.28 4.99 1.10
C GLY A 10 -5.13 5.80 2.08
N ILE A 11 -5.71 5.15 3.09
CA ILE A 11 -6.45 5.87 4.14
C ILE A 11 -5.50 6.76 4.94
N ALA A 12 -4.36 6.24 5.40
CA ALA A 12 -3.39 7.01 6.18
C ALA A 12 -2.86 8.24 5.43
N ALA A 13 -2.71 8.17 4.11
CA ALA A 13 -2.28 9.29 3.27
C ALA A 13 -3.31 10.42 3.17
N HIS A 14 -4.60 10.14 3.37
CA HIS A 14 -5.68 11.11 3.21
C HIS A 14 -6.24 11.64 4.54
N VAL A 15 -5.93 11.00 5.67
CA VAL A 15 -6.44 11.39 6.99
C VAL A 15 -5.36 12.18 7.74
N PRO A 16 -5.58 13.48 8.03
CA PRO A 16 -4.63 14.30 8.76
C PRO A 16 -4.25 13.69 10.13
N ALA A 17 -3.01 13.96 10.56
CA ALA A 17 -2.42 13.52 11.84
C ALA A 17 -2.16 12.00 11.98
N ILE A 18 -2.45 11.17 10.98
CA ILE A 18 -1.96 9.78 10.96
C ILE A 18 -0.47 9.78 10.58
N ALA A 19 0.37 9.25 11.47
CA ALA A 19 1.82 9.17 11.29
C ALA A 19 2.31 7.78 10.83
N GLY A 20 1.46 6.75 10.87
CA GLY A 20 1.87 5.38 10.57
C GLY A 20 0.71 4.40 10.44
N ILE A 21 1.05 3.16 10.07
CA ILE A 21 0.12 2.05 9.83
C ILE A 21 0.70 0.74 10.35
N GLU A 22 -0.16 -0.24 10.62
CA GLU A 22 0.26 -1.63 10.84
C GLU A 22 0.55 -2.31 9.50
N ALA A 23 1.73 -2.93 9.36
CA ALA A 23 2.17 -3.56 8.11
C ALA A 23 2.88 -4.91 8.30
N ASN A 24 2.79 -5.51 9.48
CA ASN A 24 3.44 -6.78 9.84
C ASN A 24 2.99 -7.96 8.94
N ALA A 25 1.72 -8.01 8.54
CA ALA A 25 1.15 -9.13 7.80
C ALA A 25 1.86 -9.42 6.47
N ARG A 26 2.50 -8.40 5.85
CA ARG A 26 3.28 -8.55 4.61
C ARG A 26 4.50 -9.47 4.78
N GLN A 27 5.02 -9.61 6.00
CA GLN A 27 6.16 -10.46 6.33
C GLN A 27 5.77 -11.93 6.52
N TYR A 28 4.51 -12.19 6.93
CA TYR A 28 4.02 -13.54 7.22
C TYR A 28 3.38 -14.23 6.02
N VAL A 29 2.89 -13.46 5.04
CA VAL A 29 2.24 -14.02 3.84
C VAL A 29 2.78 -13.31 2.58
N PRO A 30 4.08 -13.48 2.26
CA PRO A 30 4.75 -12.73 1.20
C PRO A 30 4.19 -13.00 -0.20
N ALA A 31 3.73 -14.23 -0.47
CA ALA A 31 3.14 -14.60 -1.77
C ALA A 31 1.93 -13.71 -2.16
N ALA A 32 1.18 -13.23 -1.16
CA ALA A 32 0.02 -12.37 -1.39
C ALA A 32 0.39 -10.89 -1.59
N ASN A 33 1.69 -10.54 -1.61
CA ASN A 33 2.18 -9.21 -2.00
C ASN A 33 2.62 -9.18 -3.47
N ALA A 34 3.10 -10.31 -4.00
CA ALA A 34 3.71 -10.40 -5.33
C ALA A 34 2.91 -9.75 -6.48
N PRO A 35 1.56 -9.86 -6.56
CA PRO A 35 0.78 -9.19 -7.61
C PRO A 35 0.84 -7.66 -7.58
N TRP A 36 1.30 -7.08 -6.46
CA TRP A 36 1.21 -5.65 -6.16
C TRP A 36 2.55 -4.94 -6.13
N GLU A 37 3.65 -5.65 -5.86
CA GLU A 37 4.97 -5.05 -5.60
C GLU A 37 5.49 -4.19 -6.76
N SER A 38 5.31 -4.63 -8.00
CA SER A 38 5.77 -3.89 -9.18
C SER A 38 4.99 -2.61 -9.44
N ARG A 39 3.72 -2.54 -9.03
CA ARG A 39 2.84 -1.37 -9.24
C ARG A 39 2.94 -0.37 -8.10
N PHE A 40 3.18 -0.83 -6.87
CA PHE A 40 3.29 0.02 -5.69
C PHE A 40 4.66 -0.13 -5.00
N PRO A 41 5.79 0.03 -5.71
CA PRO A 41 7.11 -0.21 -5.16
C PRO A 41 7.40 0.68 -3.94
N GLY A 42 6.87 1.91 -3.91
CA GLY A 42 6.97 2.81 -2.75
C GLY A 42 6.32 2.26 -1.46
N ILE A 43 5.34 1.37 -1.59
CA ILE A 43 4.62 0.76 -0.47
C ILE A 43 5.30 -0.51 0.04
N PHE A 44 5.81 -1.34 -0.88
CA PHE A 44 6.40 -2.64 -0.54
C PHE A 44 7.90 -2.56 -0.25
N HIS A 45 8.61 -1.57 -0.80
CA HIS A 45 10.04 -1.36 -0.55
C HIS A 45 10.26 -0.16 0.37
N VAL A 46 9.97 -0.35 1.66
CA VAL A 46 10.17 0.68 2.69
C VAL A 46 11.65 1.02 2.83
N ARG A 47 11.96 2.32 2.70
CA ARG A 47 13.31 2.88 2.87
C ARG A 47 13.26 4.05 3.83
N ASP A 48 14.28 4.17 4.67
CA ASP A 48 14.44 5.27 5.63
C ASP A 48 13.27 5.41 6.61
N GLY A 49 12.53 4.32 6.86
CA GLY A 49 11.33 4.33 7.71
C GLY A 49 10.08 4.91 7.05
N TYR A 50 10.12 5.23 5.76
CA TYR A 50 9.00 5.83 5.03
C TYR A 50 8.37 4.85 4.05
N VAL A 51 7.03 4.86 4.04
CA VAL A 51 6.19 4.31 2.98
C VAL A 51 5.92 5.45 2.00
N ARG A 52 6.29 5.28 0.73
CA ARG A 52 6.05 6.29 -0.31
C ARG A 52 4.73 5.98 -1.02
N THR A 53 3.92 7.00 -1.24
CA THR A 53 2.54 6.87 -1.75
C THR A 53 2.40 7.42 -3.16
N ALA A 54 3.50 7.57 -3.90
CA ALA A 54 3.51 8.21 -5.22
C ALA A 54 2.65 7.45 -6.24
N GLU A 55 2.47 6.14 -6.05
CA GLU A 55 1.67 5.29 -6.94
C GLU A 55 0.19 5.22 -6.55
N ILE A 56 -0.21 5.86 -5.43
CA ILE A 56 -1.62 6.03 -5.07
C ILE A 56 -2.18 7.21 -5.85
N GLY A 57 -3.14 6.96 -6.74
CA GLY A 57 -3.79 8.01 -7.52
C GLY A 57 -5.06 7.57 -8.23
N GLY A 58 -5.88 8.53 -8.64
CA GLY A 58 -7.21 8.30 -9.20
C GLY A 58 -8.32 8.35 -8.14
N PRO A 59 -9.59 8.12 -8.53
CA PRO A 59 -10.73 8.19 -7.63
C PRO A 59 -10.64 7.22 -6.44
N GLY A 60 -11.32 7.56 -5.34
CA GLY A 60 -11.35 6.74 -4.13
C GLY A 60 -9.99 6.70 -3.44
N LEU A 61 -9.50 5.49 -3.14
CA LEU A 61 -8.20 5.27 -2.51
C LEU A 61 -7.07 5.00 -3.51
N GLY A 62 -7.30 5.28 -4.79
CA GLY A 62 -6.28 5.22 -5.83
C GLY A 62 -5.79 3.81 -6.19
N ILE A 63 -6.65 2.78 -6.00
CA ILE A 63 -6.41 1.40 -6.46
C ILE A 63 -7.21 1.18 -7.76
N PRO A 64 -6.56 1.00 -8.91
CA PRO A 64 -7.28 0.87 -10.17
C PRO A 64 -8.00 -0.48 -10.31
N GLU A 65 -9.22 -0.43 -10.84
CA GLU A 65 -10.19 -1.53 -10.90
C GLU A 65 -9.69 -2.77 -11.66
N GLU A 66 -8.74 -2.59 -12.58
CA GLU A 66 -8.14 -3.61 -13.43
C GLU A 66 -7.35 -4.70 -12.68
N ILE A 67 -6.98 -4.47 -11.41
CA ILE A 67 -6.22 -5.43 -10.57
C ILE A 67 -7.12 -6.10 -9.51
N ALA A 68 -8.37 -5.67 -9.37
CA ALA A 68 -9.33 -6.33 -8.49
C ALA A 68 -9.93 -7.63 -9.08
N LYS A 69 -9.55 -8.00 -10.30
CA LYS A 69 -10.01 -9.22 -11.01
C LYS A 69 -8.90 -10.23 -11.17
#